data_AF-Q5T3E6-F1
#
_entry.id   AF-Q5T3E6-F1
#
_cell.length_a   1.000
_cell.length_b   1.000
_cell.length_c   1.000
_cell.angle_alpha   90.00
_cell.angle_beta   90.00
_cell.angle_gamma   90.00
#
_symmetry.space_group_name_H-M   'P 1'
#
loop_
_entity.id
_entity.type
_entity.pdbx_description
1 polymer ?
#
loop_
_entity_poly.entity_id
_entity_poly.type
_entity_poly.pdbx_seq_one_letter_code
_entity_poly.pdbx_strand_id
1 'polypeptide(L)'
;MNLQPIFWIGLISSVCCVFAQTDENRCLKANAKSCGECIQAGPNCGWCTNSTFLQEGMPTSARCDDLEALKKKGCPPDDIENPRGSKDIKKNKNVTNRSKGTAEKLKPEDITQIQPQQLVLRLRSGEPQTFTLKFK
;
A
#
# COMPACT_ATOMS: atom_id res chain seq x y z
N MET A 1 -10.38 7.87 67.70
CA MET A 1 -9.29 7.56 66.75
C MET A 1 -9.90 7.38 65.38
N ASN A 2 -9.42 8.16 64.41
CA ASN A 2 -10.06 8.48 63.14
C ASN A 2 -10.17 7.28 62.17
N LEU A 3 -11.40 6.89 61.81
CA LEU A 3 -11.71 5.90 60.77
C LEU A 3 -11.80 6.53 59.35
N GLN A 4 -11.06 7.61 59.09
CA GLN A 4 -11.15 8.35 57.81
C GLN A 4 -10.11 8.05 56.69
N PRO A 5 -9.10 7.16 56.79
CA PRO A 5 -8.17 6.98 55.66
C PRO A 5 -8.38 5.71 54.82
N ILE A 6 -9.34 4.82 55.14
CA ILE A 6 -9.46 3.53 54.42
C ILE A 6 -10.31 3.64 53.15
N PHE A 7 -11.20 4.64 53.05
CA PHE A 7 -12.07 4.82 51.89
C PHE A 7 -11.41 5.43 50.65
N TRP A 8 -10.18 5.97 50.77
CA TRP A 8 -9.51 6.66 49.66
C TRP A 8 -8.52 5.79 48.87
N ILE A 9 -8.19 4.59 49.36
CA ILE A 9 -7.25 3.69 48.68
C ILE A 9 -7.98 2.75 47.68
N GLY A 10 -9.30 2.59 47.82
CA GLY A 10 -10.11 1.75 46.93
C GLY A 10 -10.58 2.42 45.63
N LEU A 11 -10.45 3.75 45.49
CA LEU A 11 -10.97 4.49 44.33
C LEU A 11 -9.93 4.89 43.29
N ILE A 12 -8.63 4.84 43.62
CA ILE A 12 -7.55 5.21 42.69
C ILE A 12 -7.06 4.01 41.85
N SER A 13 -7.34 2.78 42.28
CA SER A 13 -6.91 1.56 41.58
C SER A 13 -7.81 1.16 40.39
N SER A 14 -8.90 1.88 40.13
CA SER A 14 -9.89 1.50 39.10
C SER A 14 -9.86 2.39 37.84
N VAL A 15 -8.98 3.39 37.74
CA VAL A 15 -9.06 4.43 36.68
C VAL A 15 -7.92 4.38 35.65
N CYS A 16 -6.97 3.43 35.72
CA CYS A 16 -5.82 3.41 34.79
C CYS A 16 -5.78 2.25 33.77
N CYS A 17 -6.80 1.40 33.66
CA CYS A 17 -6.76 0.23 32.77
C CYS A 17 -7.59 0.35 31.47
N VAL A 18 -7.84 1.56 30.96
CA VAL A 18 -8.47 1.72 29.62
C VAL A 18 -7.76 2.78 28.78
N PHE A 19 -6.43 2.80 28.80
CA PHE A 19 -5.74 3.18 27.57
C PHE A 19 -5.76 1.96 26.68
N ALA A 20 -6.86 1.78 25.93
CA ALA A 20 -6.82 0.91 24.78
C ALA A 20 -5.69 1.44 23.88
N GLN A 21 -4.52 0.79 23.94
CA GLN A 21 -3.48 0.98 22.95
C GLN A 21 -4.10 0.50 21.64
N THR A 22 -4.75 1.40 20.91
CA THR A 22 -5.08 1.14 19.51
C THR A 22 -3.75 0.88 18.85
N ASP A 23 -3.54 -0.36 18.43
CA ASP A 23 -2.34 -0.80 17.76
C ASP A 23 -2.25 -0.04 16.43
N GLU A 24 -1.67 1.15 16.51
CA GLU A 24 -1.79 2.14 15.45
C GLU A 24 -0.86 1.70 14.32
N ASN A 25 -1.45 1.37 13.17
CA ASN A 25 -0.68 0.90 12.03
C ASN A 25 0.21 2.02 11.48
N ARG A 26 1.12 1.61 10.58
CA ARG A 26 2.07 2.52 9.95
C ARG A 26 1.38 3.67 9.18
N CYS A 27 0.18 3.44 8.63
CA CYS A 27 -0.55 4.43 7.84
C CYS A 27 -1.06 5.58 8.73
N LEU A 28 -1.65 5.26 9.89
CA LEU A 28 -2.11 6.24 10.87
C LEU A 28 -0.94 7.00 11.50
N LYS A 29 0.12 6.28 11.92
CA LYS A 29 1.35 6.87 12.48
C LYS A 29 2.04 7.87 11.55
N ALA A 30 1.84 7.73 10.23
CA ALA A 30 2.40 8.66 9.25
C ALA A 30 1.79 10.07 9.32
N ASN A 31 0.64 10.25 9.98
CA ASN A 31 -0.02 11.54 10.16
C ASN A 31 -0.21 12.33 8.85
N ALA A 32 -0.54 11.63 7.77
CA ALA A 32 -0.64 12.20 6.43
C ALA A 32 -1.71 13.31 6.36
N LYS A 33 -1.34 14.49 5.88
CA LYS A 33 -2.25 15.64 5.72
C LYS A 33 -2.95 15.66 4.36
N SER A 34 -2.50 14.82 3.42
CA SER A 34 -3.04 14.70 2.08
C SER A 34 -3.02 13.27 1.57
N CYS A 35 -3.82 13.00 0.52
CA CYS A 35 -3.81 11.70 -0.16
C CYS A 35 -2.41 11.34 -0.67
N GLY A 36 -1.68 12.28 -1.26
CA GLY A 36 -0.33 12.04 -1.77
C GLY A 36 0.66 11.60 -0.69
N GLU A 37 0.62 12.23 0.49
CA GLU A 37 1.44 11.82 1.64
C GLU A 37 1.07 10.41 2.12
N CYS A 38 -0.23 10.09 2.18
CA CYS A 38 -0.71 8.78 2.56
C CYS A 38 -0.26 7.68 1.59
N ILE A 39 -0.30 7.96 0.29
CA ILE A 39 0.13 7.02 -0.75
C ILE A 39 1.64 6.71 -0.62
N GLN A 40 2.45 7.68 -0.18
CA GLN A 40 3.87 7.52 0.05
C GLN A 40 4.20 6.78 1.36
N ALA A 41 3.30 6.82 2.35
CA ALA A 41 3.51 6.26 3.68
C ALA A 41 3.67 4.73 3.68
N GLY A 42 2.93 4.03 2.81
CA GLY A 42 3.01 2.59 2.67
C GLY A 42 2.15 2.02 1.54
N PRO A 43 2.48 0.80 1.05
CA PRO A 43 1.76 0.15 -0.04
C PRO A 43 0.39 -0.38 0.37
N ASN A 44 0.14 -0.56 1.67
CA ASN A 44 -1.12 -1.02 2.26
C ASN A 44 -2.04 0.13 2.72
N CYS A 45 -1.59 1.38 2.60
CA CYS A 45 -2.37 2.55 2.99
C CYS A 45 -3.32 3.00 1.88
N GLY A 46 -4.53 3.38 2.26
CA GLY A 46 -5.52 4.05 1.42
C GLY A 46 -5.93 5.39 2.01
N TRP A 47 -6.57 6.23 1.19
CA TRP A 47 -7.09 7.52 1.60
C TRP A 47 -8.59 7.62 1.34
N CYS A 48 -9.39 7.91 2.37
CA CYS A 48 -10.83 8.09 2.22
C CYS A 48 -11.17 9.53 1.78
N THR A 49 -11.84 9.69 0.64
CA THR A 49 -12.27 10.98 0.09
C THR A 49 -13.71 11.36 0.48
N ASN A 50 -14.49 10.40 1.00
CA ASN A 50 -15.87 10.63 1.42
C ASN A 50 -15.97 11.78 2.44
N SER A 51 -16.89 12.72 2.22
CA SER A 51 -17.05 13.91 3.07
C SER A 51 -17.58 13.59 4.46
N THR A 52 -18.43 12.56 4.59
CA THR A 52 -19.07 12.14 5.85
C THR A 52 -18.26 11.12 6.65
N PHE A 53 -17.07 10.74 6.17
CA PHE A 53 -16.23 9.73 6.84
C PHE A 53 -15.65 10.21 8.17
N LEU A 54 -15.20 11.47 8.25
CA LEU A 54 -14.64 12.01 9.49
C LEU A 54 -15.77 12.42 10.44
N GLN A 55 -15.69 11.94 11.68
CA GLN A 55 -16.55 12.40 12.76
C GLN A 55 -16.05 13.74 13.31
N GLU A 56 -16.94 14.48 13.97
CA GLU A 56 -16.57 15.75 14.61
C GLU A 56 -15.40 15.56 15.59
N GLY A 57 -14.40 16.43 15.48
CA GLY A 57 -13.18 16.36 16.29
C GLY A 57 -12.09 15.41 15.78
N MET A 58 -12.33 14.62 14.72
CA MET A 58 -11.26 13.82 14.11
C MET A 58 -10.32 14.67 13.23
N PRO A 59 -9.00 14.42 13.29
CA PRO A 59 -8.05 15.11 12.43
C PRO A 59 -8.16 14.61 10.98
N THR A 60 -7.78 15.45 10.02
CA THR A 60 -7.69 15.08 8.60
C THR A 60 -6.81 13.85 8.36
N SER A 61 -5.79 13.63 9.20
CA SER A 61 -4.91 12.46 9.10
C SER A 61 -5.61 11.12 9.27
N ALA A 62 -6.76 11.08 9.95
CA ALA A 62 -7.56 9.87 10.10
C ALA A 62 -8.14 9.35 8.77
N ARG A 63 -8.10 10.14 7.70
CA ARG A 63 -8.45 9.69 6.33
C ARG A 63 -7.43 8.71 5.76
N CYS A 64 -6.20 8.72 6.26
CA CYS A 64 -5.16 7.77 5.87
C CYS A 64 -5.15 6.60 6.84
N ASP A 65 -5.36 5.40 6.35
CA ASP A 65 -5.34 4.19 7.17
C ASP A 65 -5.08 2.94 6.32
N ASP A 66 -4.92 1.78 6.95
CA ASP A 66 -4.97 0.50 6.27
C ASP A 66 -6.29 0.35 5.51
N LEU A 67 -6.23 -0.26 4.32
CA LEU A 67 -7.41 -0.44 3.46
C LEU A 67 -8.57 -1.15 4.16
N GLU A 68 -8.27 -2.20 4.93
CA GLU A 68 -9.28 -2.95 5.69
C GLU A 68 -9.82 -2.16 6.89
N ALA A 69 -9.00 -1.30 7.48
CA ALA A 69 -9.43 -0.41 8.56
C ALA A 69 -10.39 0.67 8.03
N LEU A 70 -10.11 1.27 6.86
CA LEU A 70 -11.02 2.23 6.21
C LEU A 70 -12.39 1.61 5.92
N LYS A 71 -12.42 0.39 5.37
CA LYS A 71 -13.68 -0.34 5.12
C LYS A 71 -14.44 -0.59 6.42
N LYS A 72 -13.76 -1.05 7.48
CA LYS A 72 -14.37 -1.28 8.79
C LYS A 72 -14.90 0.00 9.44
N LYS A 73 -14.22 1.13 9.23
CA LYS A 73 -14.65 2.48 9.66
C LYS A 73 -15.77 3.06 8.80
N GLY A 74 -16.21 2.36 7.76
CA GLY A 74 -17.36 2.75 6.94
C GLY A 74 -17.02 3.66 5.77
N CYS A 75 -15.76 3.75 5.33
CA CYS A 75 -15.45 4.41 4.07
C CYS A 75 -15.96 3.54 2.90
N PRO A 76 -16.84 4.07 2.02
CA PRO A 76 -17.29 3.34 0.83
C PRO A 76 -16.11 2.96 -0.06
N PRO A 77 -16.08 1.75 -0.66
CA PRO A 77 -14.97 1.32 -1.51
C PRO A 77 -14.65 2.27 -2.66
N ASP A 78 -15.68 2.89 -3.26
CA ASP A 78 -15.54 3.85 -4.36
C ASP A 78 -14.90 5.17 -3.93
N ASP A 79 -14.91 5.48 -2.62
CA ASP A 79 -14.31 6.67 -2.04
C ASP A 79 -12.93 6.38 -1.42
N ILE A 80 -12.38 5.17 -1.60
CA ILE A 80 -11.03 4.82 -1.14
C ILE A 80 -10.03 4.96 -2.29
N GLU A 81 -9.22 6.01 -2.21
CA GLU A 81 -8.10 6.21 -3.12
C GLU A 81 -6.93 5.28 -2.76
N ASN A 82 -6.57 4.40 -3.70
CA ASN A 82 -5.48 3.45 -3.56
C ASN A 82 -4.83 3.15 -4.93
N PRO A 83 -4.06 4.08 -5.50
CA PRO A 83 -3.37 3.83 -6.76
C PRO A 83 -2.38 2.68 -6.61
N ARG A 84 -2.48 1.71 -7.52
CA ARG A 84 -1.62 0.51 -7.59
C ARG A 84 -0.57 0.64 -8.68
N GLY A 85 0.54 -0.07 -8.50
CA GLY A 85 1.51 -0.24 -9.58
C GLY A 85 0.93 -1.04 -10.76
N SER A 86 1.55 -0.90 -11.92
CA SER A 86 1.18 -1.64 -13.13
C SER A 86 2.41 -1.97 -13.98
N LYS A 87 2.22 -2.91 -14.91
CA LYS A 87 3.24 -3.37 -15.86
C LYS A 87 2.65 -3.42 -17.25
N ASP A 88 3.25 -2.65 -18.17
CA ASP A 88 2.83 -2.58 -19.56
C ASP A 88 4.01 -2.91 -20.49
N ILE A 89 3.95 -4.05 -21.17
CA ILE A 89 4.98 -4.43 -22.15
C ILE A 89 4.77 -3.63 -23.44
N LYS A 90 5.82 -2.93 -23.91
CA LYS A 90 5.77 -2.07 -25.10
C LYS A 90 6.43 -2.71 -26.31
N LYS A 91 7.51 -3.49 -26.13
CA LYS A 91 8.18 -4.25 -27.21
C LYS A 91 8.56 -5.63 -26.69
N ASN A 92 8.10 -6.67 -27.39
CA ASN A 92 8.28 -8.08 -27.02
C ASN A 92 8.54 -8.97 -28.25
N LYS A 93 9.54 -8.61 -29.05
CA LYS A 93 10.04 -9.46 -30.13
C LYS A 93 10.48 -10.80 -29.54
N ASN A 94 10.01 -11.90 -30.12
CA ASN A 94 10.33 -13.23 -29.65
C ASN A 94 11.81 -13.54 -29.80
N VAL A 95 12.36 -14.34 -28.87
CA VAL A 95 13.71 -14.87 -29.02
C VAL A 95 13.84 -15.73 -30.28
N THR A 96 14.97 -15.62 -30.96
CA THR A 96 15.22 -16.32 -32.23
C THR A 96 15.37 -17.83 -31.98
N ASN A 97 14.55 -18.62 -32.67
CA ASN A 97 14.71 -20.07 -32.72
C ASN A 97 15.54 -20.44 -33.96
N ARG A 98 16.73 -20.99 -33.77
CA ARG A 98 17.50 -21.58 -34.87
C ARG A 98 17.09 -23.04 -35.06
N SER A 99 16.40 -23.34 -36.15
CA SER A 99 16.13 -24.72 -36.57
C SER A 99 17.37 -25.30 -37.26
N LYS A 100 17.85 -26.46 -36.80
CA LYS A 100 18.92 -27.20 -37.49
C LYS A 100 18.37 -27.68 -38.85
N GLY A 101 18.92 -27.17 -39.96
CA GLY A 101 18.66 -27.70 -41.31
C GLY A 101 17.97 -26.74 -42.30
N THR A 102 17.36 -25.64 -41.86
CA THR A 102 16.65 -24.67 -42.74
C THR A 102 16.91 -23.21 -42.37
N ALA A 103 17.89 -22.94 -41.51
CA ALA A 103 18.16 -21.59 -41.03
C ALA A 103 18.59 -20.69 -42.20
N GLU A 104 17.66 -19.86 -42.66
CA GLU A 104 17.98 -18.60 -43.33
C GLU A 104 19.12 -17.94 -42.53
N LYS A 105 20.20 -17.54 -43.22
CA LYS A 105 21.32 -16.83 -42.58
C LYS A 105 20.80 -15.47 -42.12
N LEU A 106 20.25 -15.44 -40.90
CA LEU A 106 19.85 -14.20 -40.25
C LEU A 106 21.09 -13.34 -40.02
N LYS A 107 20.95 -12.05 -40.29
CA LYS A 107 21.99 -11.10 -39.93
C LYS A 107 22.04 -10.94 -38.40
N PRO A 108 23.20 -10.59 -37.82
CA PRO A 108 23.33 -10.39 -36.37
C PRO A 108 22.25 -9.50 -35.76
N GLU A 109 21.85 -8.43 -36.44
CA GLU A 109 20.82 -7.47 -36.03
C GLU A 109 19.40 -8.05 -35.94
N ASP A 110 19.12 -9.13 -36.67
CA ASP A 110 17.81 -9.78 -36.67
C ASP A 110 17.66 -10.78 -35.51
N ILE A 111 18.78 -11.21 -34.92
CA ILE A 111 18.83 -12.18 -33.83
C ILE A 111 18.43 -11.52 -32.52
N THR A 112 17.41 -12.07 -31.87
CA THR A 112 16.90 -11.63 -30.57
C THR A 112 17.17 -12.70 -29.53
N GLN A 113 17.97 -12.38 -28.52
CA GLN A 113 18.30 -13.31 -27.44
C GLN A 113 17.54 -13.01 -26.14
N ILE A 114 16.96 -11.82 -26.02
CA ILE A 114 16.28 -11.37 -24.81
C ILE A 114 14.90 -10.80 -25.12
N GLN A 115 13.91 -11.09 -24.27
CA GLN A 115 12.59 -10.48 -24.32
C GLN A 115 11.97 -10.31 -22.92
N PRO A 116 11.13 -9.29 -22.67
CA PRO A 116 10.80 -8.19 -23.58
C PRO A 116 11.95 -7.19 -23.76
N GLN A 117 11.91 -6.38 -24.81
CA GLN A 117 12.93 -5.34 -25.08
C GLN A 117 12.56 -3.98 -24.50
N GLN A 118 11.26 -3.75 -24.27
CA GLN A 118 10.77 -2.51 -23.66
C GLN A 118 9.50 -2.79 -22.87
N LEU A 119 9.45 -2.25 -21.65
CA LEU A 119 8.25 -2.22 -20.82
C LEU A 119 8.19 -0.91 -20.02
N VAL A 120 7.00 -0.58 -19.52
CA VAL A 120 6.76 0.52 -18.59
C VAL A 120 6.28 -0.09 -17.28
N LEU A 121 6.95 0.26 -16.19
CA LEU A 121 6.52 -0.06 -14.84
C LEU A 121 6.00 1.21 -14.18
N ARG A 122 4.75 1.17 -13.70
CA ARG A 122 4.23 2.17 -12.75
C ARG A 122 4.42 1.60 -11.37
N LEU A 123 5.10 2.33 -10.50
CA LEU A 123 5.49 1.85 -9.16
C LEU A 123 4.68 2.58 -8.09
N ARG A 124 4.10 1.81 -7.17
CA ARG A 124 3.58 2.34 -5.90
C ARG A 124 4.69 2.24 -4.86
N SER A 125 4.90 3.31 -4.09
CA SER A 125 5.92 3.34 -3.04
C SER A 125 5.76 2.15 -2.08
N GLY A 126 6.83 1.36 -1.94
CA GLY A 126 6.85 0.14 -1.11
C GLY A 126 6.21 -1.11 -1.73
N GLU A 127 5.57 -1.03 -2.90
CA GLU A 127 5.02 -2.19 -3.62
C GLU A 127 5.99 -2.64 -4.73
N PRO A 128 6.50 -3.89 -4.69
CA PRO A 128 7.35 -4.40 -5.75
C PRO A 128 6.54 -4.69 -7.02
N GLN A 129 7.16 -4.48 -8.19
CA GLN A 129 6.63 -4.92 -9.49
C GLN A 129 7.52 -6.00 -10.08
N THR A 130 6.90 -7.08 -10.58
CA THR A 130 7.62 -8.24 -11.11
C THR A 130 7.31 -8.45 -12.59
N PHE A 131 8.36 -8.67 -13.37
CA PHE A 131 8.25 -9.07 -14.76
C PHE A 131 9.25 -10.17 -15.08
N THR A 132 8.89 -11.02 -16.03
CA THR A 132 9.75 -12.12 -16.48
C THR A 132 10.65 -11.63 -17.59
N LEU A 133 11.95 -11.91 -17.45
CA LEU A 133 12.93 -11.71 -18.50
C LEU A 133 13.33 -13.08 -19.04
N LYS A 134 13.16 -13.29 -20.34
CA LYS A 134 13.53 -14.54 -21.01
C LYS A 134 14.81 -14.29 -21.80
N PHE A 135 15.80 -15.15 -21.57
CA PHE A 135 17.05 -15.20 -22.31
C PHE A 135 17.17 -16.55 -23.03
N LYS A 136 17.66 -16.55 -24.28
CA LYS A 136 17.94 -17.74 -25.06
C LYS A 136 19.15 -17.56 -25.97
#